data_AF-A0A1R1JAG1-F1
#
_entry.id   AF-A0A1R1JAG1-F1
#
_cell.length_a   1.000
_cell.length_b   1.000
_cell.length_c   1.000
_cell.angle_alpha   90.00
_cell.angle_beta   90.00
_cell.angle_gamma   90.00
#
_symmetry.space_group_name_H-M   'P 1'
#
loop_
_entity.id
_entity.type
_entity.pdbx_description
1 polymer ?
#
loop_
_entity_poly.entity_id
_entity_poly.type
_entity_poly.pdbx_seq_one_letter_code
_entity_poly.pdbx_strand_id
1 'polypeptide(L)' 'MSFNGYERYGSLEKSSAIAKQKPQQTLDELRNELFFVARASRHVGCDKYVEIYRELLPLFRAHLQR' A
#
# COMPACT_ATOMS: atom_id res chain seq x y z
N MET A 1 5.81 3.22 9.55
CA MET A 1 4.98 3.64 8.40
C MET A 1 3.96 4.66 8.89
N SER A 2 4.00 5.91 8.40
CA SER A 2 3.12 7.01 8.85
C SER A 2 1.84 7.20 8.03
N PHE A 3 1.72 6.53 6.88
CA PHE A 3 0.52 6.61 6.04
C PHE A 3 -0.61 5.75 6.60
N ASN A 4 -1.82 6.33 6.70
CA ASN A 4 -3.05 5.65 7.07
C ASN A 4 -4.07 5.70 5.92
N GLY A 5 -4.36 4.55 5.31
CA GLY A 5 -5.30 4.46 4.19
C GLY A 5 -6.73 4.85 4.57
N TYR A 6 -7.13 4.63 5.83
CA TYR A 6 -8.49 4.97 6.29
C TYR A 6 -8.68 6.49 6.37
N GLU A 7 -7.68 7.21 6.86
CA GLU A 7 -7.69 8.67 6.89
C GLU A 7 -7.62 9.25 5.47
N ARG A 8 -6.82 8.63 4.58
CA ARG A 8 -6.67 9.12 3.20
C ARG A 8 -7.95 8.99 2.37
N TYR A 9 -8.67 7.89 2.50
CA TYR A 9 -9.82 7.56 1.64
C TYR A 9 -11.18 7.59 2.37
N GLY A 10 -11.18 7.81 3.68
CA GLY A 10 -12.37 8.02 4.51
C GLY A 10 -13.10 6.76 4.96
N SER A 11 -12.74 5.56 4.48
CA SER A 11 -13.32 4.31 4.99
C SER A 11 -12.43 3.09 4.74
N LEU A 12 -12.69 2.01 5.50
CA LEU A 12 -12.08 0.70 5.29
C LEU A 12 -12.38 0.18 3.87
N GLU A 13 -13.64 0.26 3.44
CA GLU A 13 -14.14 -0.26 2.16
C GLU A 13 -13.44 0.44 0.99
N LYS A 14 -13.40 1.78 1.00
CA LYS A 14 -12.74 2.56 -0.05
C LYS A 14 -11.25 2.28 -0.09
N SER A 15 -10.60 2.33 1.06
CA SER A 15 -9.17 2.06 1.19
C SER A 15 -8.85 0.63 0.70
N SER A 16 -9.67 -0.37 1.05
CA SER A 16 -9.49 -1.77 0.64
C SER A 16 -9.73 -1.98 -0.85
N ALA A 17 -10.76 -1.33 -1.42
CA ALA A 17 -11.03 -1.39 -2.85
C ALA A 17 -9.84 -0.83 -3.65
N ILE A 18 -9.29 0.31 -3.23
CA ILE A 18 -8.14 0.93 -3.89
C ILE A 18 -6.87 0.07 -3.76
N ALA A 19 -6.62 -0.54 -2.59
CA ALA A 19 -5.46 -1.40 -2.41
C ALA A 19 -5.47 -2.66 -3.29
N LYS A 20 -6.66 -3.10 -3.74
CA LYS A 20 -6.83 -4.25 -4.65
C LYS A 20 -6.79 -3.87 -6.13
N GLN A 21 -6.89 -2.58 -6.47
CA GLN A 21 -6.86 -2.13 -7.85
C GLN A 21 -5.44 -2.17 -8.40
N LYS A 22 -5.28 -2.71 -9.61
CA LYS A 22 -4.05 -2.71 -10.40
C LYS A 22 -4.35 -2.11 -11.78
N PRO A 23 -3.43 -1.35 -12.39
CA PRO A 23 -2.14 -0.89 -11.86
C PRO A 23 -2.31 0.35 -10.95
N GLN A 24 -1.45 0.50 -9.93
CA GLN A 24 -1.40 1.72 -9.12
C GLN A 24 -0.75 2.86 -9.93
N GLN A 25 -1.46 3.98 -10.03
CA GLN A 25 -1.08 5.14 -10.84
C GLN A 25 -0.55 6.30 -10.00
N THR A 26 -0.81 6.29 -8.69
CA THR A 26 -0.41 7.38 -7.80
C THR A 26 0.42 6.89 -6.62
N LEU A 27 1.25 7.79 -6.08
CA LEU A 27 2.05 7.50 -4.87
C LEU A 27 1.16 7.12 -3.67
N ASP A 28 -0.04 7.69 -3.58
CA ASP A 28 -0.97 7.37 -2.50
C ASP A 28 -1.58 5.97 -2.66
N GLU A 29 -1.89 5.54 -3.88
CA GLU A 29 -2.35 4.17 -4.15
C GLU A 29 -1.27 3.14 -3.79
N LEU A 30 -0.01 3.41 -4.12
CA LEU A 30 1.13 2.56 -3.74
C LEU A 30 1.30 2.49 -2.21
N ARG A 31 1.22 3.64 -1.53
CA ARG A 31 1.26 3.71 -0.05
C ARG A 31 0.09 2.94 0.57
N ASN A 32 -1.08 3.01 -0.05
CA ASN A 32 -2.28 2.34 0.43
C ASN A 32 -2.22 0.82 0.25
N GLU A 33 -1.69 0.34 -0.88
CA GLU A 33 -1.42 -1.09 -1.04
C GLU A 33 -0.45 -1.58 0.03
N LEU A 34 0.68 -0.87 0.20
CA LEU A 34 1.68 -1.20 1.21
C LEU A 34 1.08 -1.17 2.63
N PHE A 35 0.15 -0.26 2.91
CA PHE A 35 -0.56 -0.15 4.19
C PHE A 35 -1.39 -1.40 4.48
N PHE A 36 -2.16 -1.88 3.51
CA PHE A 36 -2.97 -3.09 3.66
C PHE A 36 -2.12 -4.33 3.83
N VAL A 37 -1.06 -4.48 3.03
CA VAL A 37 -0.17 -5.63 3.17
C VAL A 37 0.50 -5.61 4.54
N ALA A 38 0.97 -4.45 5.02
CA ALA A 38 1.56 -4.33 6.34
C ALA A 38 0.57 -4.74 7.44
N ARG A 39 -0.69 -4.31 7.33
CA ARG A 39 -1.75 -4.67 8.27
C ARG A 39 -2.04 -6.17 8.23
N ALA A 40 -2.20 -6.75 7.03
CA ALA A 40 -2.46 -8.17 6.85
C ALA A 40 -1.31 -9.03 7.40
N SER A 41 -0.07 -8.67 7.09
CA SER A 41 1.14 -9.32 7.61
C SER A 41 1.18 -9.31 9.14
N ARG A 42 0.88 -8.19 9.79
CA ARG A 42 0.81 -8.12 11.26
C ARG A 42 -0.34 -8.97 11.82
N HIS A 43 -1.49 -9.00 11.15
CA HIS A 43 -2.63 -9.77 11.59
C HIS A 43 -2.39 -11.28 11.51
N VAL A 44 -1.70 -11.74 10.46
CA VAL A 44 -1.40 -13.17 10.21
C VAL A 44 -0.08 -13.59 10.87
N GLY A 45 0.79 -12.65 11.21
CA GLY A 45 2.11 -12.93 11.77
C GLY A 45 3.13 -13.40 10.73
N CYS A 46 3.14 -12.80 9.53
CA CYS A 46 4.04 -13.18 8.44
C CYS A 46 4.75 -11.99 7.77
N ASP A 47 5.87 -12.27 7.10
CA ASP A 47 6.74 -11.25 6.50
C ASP A 47 6.40 -10.89 5.04
N LYS A 48 5.20 -11.25 4.57
CA LYS A 48 4.73 -10.95 3.20
C LYS A 48 4.85 -9.46 2.81
N TYR A 49 4.78 -8.57 3.80
CA TYR A 49 5.07 -7.15 3.64
C TYR A 49 6.43 -6.86 3.00
N VAL A 50 7.48 -7.60 3.35
CA VAL A 50 8.84 -7.40 2.80
C VAL A 50 8.89 -7.75 1.32
N GLU A 51 8.23 -8.85 0.93
CA GLU A 51 8.15 -9.31 -0.45
C GLU A 51 7.40 -8.28 -1.31
N ILE A 52 6.21 -7.87 -0.87
CA ILE A 52 5.42 -6.87 -1.62
C ILE A 52 6.13 -5.51 -1.64
N TYR A 53 6.79 -5.10 -0.55
CA TYR A 53 7.59 -3.88 -0.58
C TYR A 53 8.67 -3.91 -1.67
N ARG A 54 9.34 -5.05 -1.86
CA ARG A 54 10.34 -5.22 -2.93
C ARG A 54 9.71 -5.10 -4.32
N GLU A 55 8.52 -5.64 -4.53
CA GLU A 55 7.77 -5.50 -5.79
C GLU A 55 7.33 -4.06 -6.07
N LEU A 56 6.90 -3.33 -5.03
CA LEU A 56 6.44 -1.94 -5.16
C LEU A 56 7.59 -0.93 -5.21
N LEU A 57 8.79 -1.29 -4.75
CA LEU A 57 9.93 -0.38 -4.64
C LEU A 57 10.29 0.34 -5.96
N PRO A 58 10.33 -0.33 -7.14
CA PRO A 58 10.56 0.36 -8.41
C PRO A 58 9.50 1.42 -8.71
N LEU A 59 8.24 1.15 -8.39
CA LEU A 59 7.12 2.09 -8.60
C LEU A 59 7.24 3.29 -7.67
N PHE A 60 7.57 3.06 -6.39
CA PHE A 60 7.88 4.14 -5.45
C PHE A 60 9.01 5.03 -5.95
N ARG A 61 10.09 4.45 -6.47
CA ARG A 61 11.23 5.20 -7.02
C ARG A 61 10.82 6.06 -8.22
N ALA A 62 10.01 5.52 -9.14
CA ALA A 62 9.51 6.27 -10.29
C ALA A 62 8.67 7.49 -9.90
N HIS A 63 7.92 7.42 -8.79
CA HIS A 63 7.13 8.55 -8.28
C HIS A 63 7.93 9.56 -7.45
N LEU A 64 9.06 9.16 -6.86
CA LEU A 64 9.90 10.03 -6.02
C LEU A 64 11.00 10.77 -6.80
N GLN A 65 11.28 10.38 -8.04
CA GLN A 65 12.25 11.03 -8.93
C GLN A 65 11.64 12.10 -9.83
N ARG A 66 10.39 12.51 -9.58
CA ARG A 66 9.71 13.64 -10.24
C ARG A 66 9.75 14.87 -9.36
#